data_AF-S8BLY8-F1
#
_entry.id   AF-S8BLY8-F1
#
_cell.length_a   1.000
_cell.length_b   1.000
_cell.length_c   1.000
_cell.angle_alpha   90.00
_cell.angle_beta   90.00
_cell.angle_gamma   90.00
#
_symmetry.space_group_name_H-M   'P 1'
#
loop_
_entity.id
_entity.type
_entity.pdbx_description
1 polymer ?
#
loop_
_entity_poly.entity_id
_entity_poly.type
_entity_poly.pdbx_seq_one_letter_code
_entity_poly.pdbx_strand_id
1 'polypeptide(L)'
;MANVDAQVAASQSPPTPVEDGTIPPQPRPVGEQTKMTIVNTELFAAALRVAEYLPKDANVGTSSGPEAYRLTVGYKKVHPMEPFLIGPVGVIQFPTISPPHLLAVLNLLFPEKATFKKGTDPAFITGVGKLLLLGAKVDKVGGQTIDNGMLKHITTLGDITTLRGQLLGVMQSAGAGLVSTLHSPSKALWVMMEGRRKMLDPETEKSAEEGASDTPAA
;
A
#
# COMPACT_ATOMS: atom_id res chain seq x y z
N MET A 1 -15.81 -9.38 -11.35
CA MET A 1 -15.98 -9.35 -9.88
C MET A 1 -16.28 -10.73 -9.32
N ALA A 2 -17.03 -11.60 -10.00
CA ALA A 2 -17.34 -12.95 -9.53
C ALA A 2 -16.15 -13.94 -9.37
N ASN A 3 -14.99 -13.70 -9.99
CA ASN A 3 -13.86 -14.65 -9.95
C ASN A 3 -12.88 -14.45 -8.78
N VAL A 4 -13.01 -13.37 -8.00
CA VAL A 4 -12.10 -13.10 -6.87
C VAL A 4 -12.63 -13.74 -5.58
N ASP A 5 -13.96 -13.76 -5.40
CA ASP A 5 -14.61 -14.37 -4.23
C ASP A 5 -14.40 -15.90 -4.18
N ALA A 6 -14.25 -16.55 -5.34
CA ALA A 6 -14.04 -17.98 -5.43
C ALA A 6 -12.62 -18.44 -5.01
N GLN A 7 -11.59 -17.60 -5.20
CA GLN A 7 -10.21 -17.96 -4.83
C GLN A 7 -9.92 -17.78 -3.34
N VAL A 8 -10.68 -16.93 -2.64
CA VAL A 8 -10.55 -16.74 -1.19
C VAL A 8 -11.19 -17.90 -0.42
N ALA A 9 -12.27 -18.48 -0.95
CA ALA A 9 -12.97 -19.62 -0.32
C ALA A 9 -12.14 -20.92 -0.29
N ALA A 10 -11.22 -21.11 -1.24
CA ALA A 10 -10.45 -22.35 -1.36
C ALA A 10 -9.22 -22.45 -0.42
N SER A 11 -8.86 -21.38 0.29
CA SER A 11 -7.65 -21.32 1.13
C SER A 11 -7.90 -21.54 2.62
N GLN A 12 -9.15 -21.74 3.05
CA GLN A 12 -9.49 -21.98 4.45
C GLN A 12 -9.74 -23.47 4.69
N SER A 13 -8.88 -24.09 5.49
CA SER A 13 -9.01 -25.46 5.98
C SER A 13 -10.34 -25.65 6.76
N PRO A 14 -10.95 -26.85 6.72
CA PRO A 14 -12.31 -27.06 7.22
C PRO A 14 -12.38 -26.88 8.75
N PRO A 15 -13.38 -26.15 9.27
CA PRO A 15 -13.58 -26.04 10.71
C PRO A 15 -14.18 -27.34 11.27
N THR A 16 -13.54 -27.86 12.33
CA THR A 16 -14.09 -28.94 13.16
C THR A 16 -15.45 -28.53 13.75
N PRO A 17 -16.44 -29.43 13.84
CA PRO A 17 -17.76 -29.09 14.34
C PRO A 17 -17.69 -28.87 15.85
N VAL A 18 -18.05 -27.68 16.31
CA VAL A 18 -18.36 -27.42 17.73
C VAL A 18 -19.87 -27.31 17.84
N GLU A 19 -20.41 -28.14 18.71
CA GLU A 19 -21.82 -28.40 18.96
C GLU A 19 -22.43 -27.23 19.76
N ASP A 20 -22.93 -26.19 19.08
CA ASP A 20 -23.99 -25.33 19.61
C ASP A 20 -24.66 -24.55 18.47
N GLY A 21 -25.99 -24.45 18.50
CA GLY A 21 -26.86 -23.95 17.42
C GLY A 21 -26.80 -22.44 17.17
N THR A 22 -25.65 -21.80 17.33
CA THR A 22 -25.41 -20.41 16.95
C THR A 22 -24.43 -20.35 15.80
N ILE A 23 -24.95 -20.03 14.62
CA ILE A 23 -24.15 -19.71 13.43
C ILE A 23 -23.14 -18.62 13.85
N PRO A 24 -21.82 -18.86 13.81
CA PRO A 24 -20.85 -17.79 14.08
C PRO A 24 -21.11 -16.67 13.06
N PRO A 25 -21.10 -15.39 13.46
CA PRO A 25 -21.31 -14.31 12.51
C PRO A 25 -20.23 -14.44 11.44
N GLN A 26 -20.64 -14.86 10.24
CA GLN A 26 -19.78 -14.84 9.06
C GLN A 26 -19.08 -13.47 9.06
N PRO A 27 -17.75 -13.41 8.88
CA PRO A 27 -17.06 -12.13 8.88
C PRO A 27 -17.73 -11.26 7.82
N ARG A 28 -18.48 -10.25 8.30
CA ARG A 28 -19.25 -9.36 7.41
C ARG A 28 -18.29 -8.80 6.37
N PRO A 29 -18.69 -8.72 5.09
CA PRO A 29 -17.84 -8.18 4.05
C PRO A 29 -17.28 -6.82 4.47
N VAL A 30 -15.96 -6.65 4.40
CA VAL A 30 -15.25 -5.44 4.87
C VAL A 30 -15.79 -4.17 4.17
N GLY A 31 -16.32 -4.33 2.95
CA GLY A 31 -16.98 -3.27 2.20
C GLY A 31 -18.20 -2.66 2.91
N GLU A 32 -19.04 -3.45 3.57
CA GLU A 32 -20.26 -2.94 4.25
C GLU A 32 -19.95 -2.17 5.54
N GLN A 33 -18.78 -2.44 6.12
CA GLN A 33 -18.33 -1.81 7.35
C GLN A 33 -17.51 -0.55 7.12
N THR A 34 -17.11 -0.28 5.86
CA THR A 34 -16.37 0.92 5.49
C THR A 34 -17.33 2.10 5.49
N LYS A 35 -17.08 3.12 6.34
CA LYS A 35 -17.94 4.29 6.48
C LYS A 35 -17.17 5.56 6.19
N MET A 36 -17.80 6.46 5.42
CA MET A 36 -17.33 7.83 5.21
C MET A 36 -18.21 8.77 6.03
N THR A 37 -17.60 9.52 6.94
CA THR A 37 -18.31 10.44 7.84
C THR A 37 -17.64 11.80 7.83
N ILE A 38 -18.43 12.86 7.76
CA ILE A 38 -17.96 14.23 7.96
C ILE A 38 -17.88 14.45 9.47
N VAL A 39 -16.71 14.86 9.96
CA VAL A 39 -16.46 15.04 11.40
C VAL A 39 -16.26 16.50 11.73
N ASN A 40 -16.66 16.89 12.94
CA ASN A 40 -16.24 18.17 13.50
C ASN A 40 -14.77 18.07 13.91
N THR A 41 -13.92 18.88 13.30
CA THR A 41 -12.46 18.82 13.47
C THR A 41 -12.02 19.07 14.90
N GLU A 42 -12.64 20.01 15.61
CA GLU A 42 -12.31 20.30 17.02
C GLU A 42 -12.66 19.14 17.94
N LEU A 43 -13.81 18.51 17.70
CA LEU A 43 -14.25 17.34 18.46
C LEU A 43 -13.37 16.12 18.14
N PHE A 44 -13.02 15.94 16.87
CA PHE A 44 -12.15 14.86 16.44
C PHE A 44 -10.73 15.02 17.00
N ALA A 45 -10.19 16.24 17.01
CA ALA A 45 -8.90 16.55 17.63
C ALA A 45 -8.92 16.28 19.15
N ALA A 46 -10.01 16.61 19.84
CA ALA A 46 -10.18 16.29 21.25
C ALA A 46 -10.28 14.77 21.50
N ALA A 47 -11.03 14.05 20.66
CA ALA A 47 -11.16 12.61 20.73
C ALA A 47 -9.81 11.91 20.49
N LEU A 48 -9.03 12.39 19.53
CA LEU A 48 -7.71 11.84 19.21
C LEU A 48 -6.70 12.06 20.35
N ARG A 49 -6.77 13.22 21.01
CA ARG A 49 -5.98 13.49 22.22
C ARG A 49 -6.28 12.50 23.34
N VAL A 50 -7.56 12.21 23.56
CA VAL A 50 -7.98 11.22 24.57
C VAL A 50 -7.59 9.81 24.15
N ALA A 51 -7.69 9.45 22.88
CA ALA A 51 -7.35 8.10 22.41
C ALA A 51 -5.86 7.76 22.59
N GLU A 52 -4.97 8.76 22.50
CA GLU A 52 -3.53 8.53 22.51
C GLU A 52 -2.82 8.89 23.80
N TYR A 53 -3.18 10.03 24.39
CA TYR A 53 -2.45 10.57 25.56
C TYR A 53 -3.11 10.19 26.88
N LEU A 54 -4.29 9.57 26.86
CA LEU A 54 -4.87 9.03 28.06
C LEU A 54 -4.09 7.77 28.48
N PRO A 55 -3.51 7.74 29.70
CA PRO A 55 -2.86 6.55 30.21
C PRO A 55 -3.90 5.44 30.35
N LYS A 56 -3.59 4.23 29.85
CA LYS A 56 -4.51 3.08 29.94
C LYS A 56 -4.76 2.64 31.39
N ASP A 57 -3.86 2.99 32.29
CA ASP A 57 -3.93 2.69 33.73
C ASP A 57 -4.66 3.79 34.53
N ALA A 58 -5.04 4.90 33.90
CA ALA A 58 -5.81 5.95 34.57
C ALA A 58 -7.25 5.47 34.78
N ASN A 59 -7.71 5.48 36.04
CA ASN A 59 -9.06 5.06 36.40
C ASN A 59 -10.09 6.15 36.06
N VAL A 60 -10.22 6.44 34.77
CA VAL A 60 -11.24 7.33 34.23
C VAL A 60 -12.48 6.53 33.89
N GLY A 61 -13.60 6.80 34.58
CA GLY A 61 -14.85 6.09 34.33
C GLY A 61 -15.41 6.30 32.92
N THR A 62 -15.06 7.40 32.23
CA THR A 62 -15.49 7.68 30.85
C THR A 62 -14.45 8.51 30.11
N SER A 63 -14.23 8.23 28.83
CA SER A 63 -13.29 8.95 27.94
C SER A 63 -13.67 10.42 27.73
N SER A 64 -14.95 10.79 27.88
CA SER A 64 -15.44 12.17 27.82
C SER A 64 -15.46 12.88 29.18
N GLY A 65 -14.94 12.27 30.24
CA GLY A 65 -14.99 12.83 31.59
C GLY A 65 -14.11 14.08 31.78
N PRO A 66 -14.42 14.91 32.78
CA PRO A 66 -13.59 16.08 33.11
C PRO A 66 -12.17 15.69 33.51
N GLU A 67 -11.97 14.52 34.11
CA GLU A 67 -10.64 14.00 34.47
C GLU A 67 -9.79 13.68 33.24
N ALA A 68 -10.37 13.03 32.22
CA ALA A 68 -9.70 12.77 30.95
C ALA A 68 -9.31 14.08 30.24
N TYR A 69 -10.16 15.10 30.32
CA TYR A 69 -9.86 16.43 29.78
C TYR A 69 -8.68 17.09 30.50
N ARG A 70 -8.64 17.08 31.83
CA ARG A 70 -7.56 17.71 32.61
C ARG A 70 -6.20 17.10 32.33
N LEU A 71 -6.14 15.77 32.17
CA LEU A 71 -4.91 15.05 31.84
C LEU A 71 -4.42 15.32 30.41
N THR A 72 -5.34 15.55 29.48
CA THR A 72 -5.04 15.71 28.06
C THR A 72 -4.89 17.17 27.61
N VAL A 73 -5.26 18.14 28.45
CA VAL A 73 -5.28 19.57 28.09
C VAL A 73 -3.89 20.09 27.72
N GLY A 74 -2.84 19.55 28.34
CA GLY A 74 -1.44 19.90 28.07
C GLY A 74 -0.94 19.48 26.68
N TYR A 75 -1.63 18.54 26.03
CA TYR A 75 -1.28 18.01 24.70
C TYR A 75 -2.05 18.69 23.57
N LYS A 76 -2.68 19.85 23.83
CA LYS A 76 -3.38 20.63 22.81
C LYS A 76 -2.38 21.08 21.72
N LYS A 77 -2.71 20.83 20.44
CA LYS A 77 -1.89 21.14 19.25
C LYS A 77 -0.55 20.38 19.11
N VAL A 78 -0.29 19.38 19.97
CA VAL A 78 0.94 18.57 19.88
C VAL A 78 0.77 17.39 18.92
N HIS A 79 -0.48 17.03 18.63
CA HIS A 79 -0.77 15.79 17.93
C HIS A 79 -0.36 15.85 16.44
N PRO A 80 0.35 14.83 15.90
CA PRO A 80 0.80 14.81 14.50
C PRO A 80 -0.29 14.98 13.43
N MET A 81 -1.55 14.64 13.72
CA MET A 81 -2.67 14.85 12.79
C MET A 81 -3.29 16.25 12.82
N GLU A 82 -2.93 17.12 13.77
CA GLU A 82 -3.51 18.47 13.89
C GLU A 82 -3.42 19.30 12.59
N PRO A 83 -2.32 19.25 11.80
CA PRO A 83 -2.24 19.96 10.52
C PRO A 83 -3.28 19.52 9.49
N PHE A 84 -3.76 18.28 9.56
CA PHE A 84 -4.79 17.77 8.65
C PHE A 84 -6.21 18.15 9.07
N LEU A 85 -6.40 18.64 10.31
CA LEU A 85 -7.72 18.96 10.88
C LEU A 85 -8.11 20.44 10.70
N ILE A 86 -7.45 21.14 9.78
CA ILE A 86 -7.73 22.54 9.48
C ILE A 86 -8.75 22.60 8.33
N GLY A 87 -10.00 22.97 8.65
CA GLY A 87 -11.09 23.13 7.67
C GLY A 87 -12.12 22.00 7.70
N PRO A 88 -12.97 21.86 6.67
CA PRO A 88 -13.98 20.80 6.60
C PRO A 88 -13.32 19.47 6.20
N VAL A 89 -13.29 18.51 7.13
CA VAL A 89 -12.63 17.20 6.93
C VAL A 89 -13.63 16.06 7.02
N GLY A 90 -13.50 15.10 6.10
CA GLY A 90 -14.18 13.81 6.14
C GLY A 90 -13.20 12.69 6.49
N VAL A 91 -13.63 11.74 7.31
CA VAL A 91 -12.86 10.56 7.69
C VAL A 91 -13.47 9.33 7.05
N ILE A 92 -12.62 8.49 6.45
CA ILE A 92 -12.99 7.17 5.96
C ILE A 92 -12.45 6.15 6.97
N GLN A 93 -13.35 5.39 7.58
CA GLN A 93 -13.00 4.39 8.58
C GLN A 93 -13.03 3.00 7.97
N PHE A 94 -11.93 2.26 8.14
CA PHE A 94 -11.82 0.85 7.82
C PHE A 94 -11.68 0.04 9.11
N PRO A 95 -12.51 -1.01 9.33
CA PRO A 95 -12.43 -1.84 10.53
C PRO A 95 -11.21 -2.80 10.50
N THR A 96 -10.81 -3.22 9.30
CA THR A 96 -9.65 -4.08 9.08
C THR A 96 -8.83 -3.50 7.94
N ILE A 97 -7.50 -3.56 8.09
CA ILE A 97 -6.59 -3.10 7.04
C ILE A 97 -6.53 -4.17 5.95
N SER A 98 -7.22 -3.92 4.84
CA SER A 98 -7.23 -4.77 3.65
C SER A 98 -6.76 -3.93 2.46
N PRO A 99 -5.50 -4.12 2.00
CA PRO A 99 -4.97 -3.40 0.84
C PRO A 99 -5.87 -3.40 -0.41
N PRO A 100 -6.55 -4.50 -0.81
CA PRO A 100 -7.42 -4.47 -2.00
C PRO A 100 -8.64 -3.55 -1.85
N HIS A 101 -9.22 -3.46 -0.65
CA HIS A 101 -10.34 -2.57 -0.39
C HIS A 101 -9.88 -1.10 -0.34
N LEU A 102 -8.72 -0.84 0.24
CA LEU A 102 -8.12 0.49 0.27
C LEU A 102 -7.80 0.98 -1.15
N LEU A 103 -7.27 0.10 -2.02
CA LEU A 103 -7.01 0.39 -3.43
C LEU A 103 -8.29 0.74 -4.17
N ALA A 104 -9.35 -0.04 -3.98
CA ALA A 104 -10.62 0.20 -4.62
C ALA A 104 -11.21 1.57 -4.23
N VAL A 105 -11.14 1.94 -2.94
CA VAL A 105 -11.61 3.24 -2.45
C VAL A 105 -10.73 4.37 -2.97
N LEU A 106 -9.40 4.21 -2.95
CA LEU A 106 -8.46 5.21 -3.46
C LEU A 106 -8.68 5.46 -4.96
N ASN A 107 -8.88 4.41 -5.75
CA ASN A 107 -9.18 4.54 -7.18
C ASN A 107 -10.56 5.15 -7.45
N LEU A 108 -11.54 4.95 -6.56
CA LEU A 108 -12.88 5.49 -6.72
C LEU A 108 -12.97 6.97 -6.33
N LEU A 109 -12.34 7.35 -5.21
CA LEU A 109 -12.42 8.69 -4.61
C LEU A 109 -11.28 9.61 -5.01
N PHE A 110 -10.12 9.07 -5.39
CA PHE A 110 -8.92 9.84 -5.73
C PHE A 110 -8.22 9.27 -6.98
N PRO A 111 -8.90 9.24 -8.14
CA PRO A 111 -8.30 8.71 -9.35
C PRO A 111 -7.15 9.60 -9.83
N GLU A 112 -5.94 9.06 -9.86
CA GLU A 112 -4.74 9.75 -10.37
C GLU A 112 -4.71 9.81 -11.90
N LYS A 113 -5.39 8.86 -12.56
CA LYS A 113 -5.69 8.87 -13.99
C LYS A 113 -7.20 8.86 -14.10
N ALA A 114 -7.80 9.94 -14.61
CA ALA A 114 -9.23 10.16 -14.70
C ALA A 114 -9.95 9.23 -15.71
N THR A 115 -9.73 7.92 -15.62
CA THR A 115 -10.48 6.91 -16.36
C THR A 115 -11.65 6.47 -15.49
N PHE A 116 -12.58 7.38 -15.25
CA PHE A 116 -13.90 6.98 -14.77
C PHE A 116 -14.50 6.06 -15.83
N LYS A 117 -15.03 4.90 -15.39
CA LYS A 117 -15.71 3.98 -16.31
C LYS A 117 -16.82 4.77 -17.04
N LYS A 118 -16.88 4.64 -18.37
CA LYS A 118 -17.93 5.27 -19.21
C LYS A 118 -19.30 4.91 -18.62
N GLY A 119 -20.06 5.91 -18.16
CA GLY A 119 -21.34 5.73 -17.48
C GLY A 119 -21.41 6.26 -16.04
N THR A 120 -20.40 6.98 -15.57
CA THR A 120 -20.42 7.62 -14.25
C THR A 120 -21.22 8.92 -14.27
N ASP A 121 -22.07 9.15 -13.26
CA ASP A 121 -22.90 10.36 -13.12
C ASP A 121 -22.02 11.64 -13.12
N PRO A 122 -22.32 12.66 -13.95
CA PRO A 122 -21.65 13.95 -13.89
C PRO A 122 -21.60 14.58 -12.50
N ALA A 123 -22.65 14.41 -11.68
CA ALA A 123 -22.67 14.95 -10.32
C ALA A 123 -21.58 14.32 -9.43
N PHE A 124 -21.38 13.00 -9.55
CA PHE A 124 -20.33 12.28 -8.83
C PHE A 124 -18.93 12.75 -9.24
N ILE A 125 -18.69 12.97 -10.53
CA ILE A 125 -17.39 13.42 -11.05
C ILE A 125 -17.05 14.80 -10.48
N THR A 126 -18.01 15.73 -10.45
CA THR A 126 -17.79 17.07 -9.86
C THR A 126 -17.60 17.03 -8.34
N GLY A 127 -18.18 16.05 -7.66
CA GLY A 127 -18.01 15.84 -6.22
C GLY A 127 -16.62 15.29 -5.90
N VAL A 128 -16.21 14.24 -6.58
CA VAL A 128 -14.89 13.61 -6.44
C VAL A 128 -13.77 14.60 -6.75
N GLY A 129 -13.92 15.46 -7.76
CA GLY A 129 -12.93 16.49 -8.09
C GLY A 129 -12.71 17.55 -7.00
N LYS A 130 -13.59 17.64 -5.99
CA LYS A 130 -13.45 18.55 -4.84
C LYS A 130 -12.83 17.87 -3.62
N LEU A 131 -12.71 16.55 -3.62
CA LEU A 131 -12.11 15.81 -2.52
C LEU A 131 -10.60 15.81 -2.67
N LEU A 132 -9.91 16.34 -1.67
CA LEU A 132 -8.46 16.25 -1.56
C LEU A 132 -8.10 15.22 -0.50
N LEU A 133 -7.23 14.29 -0.85
CA LEU A 133 -6.65 13.36 0.11
C LEU A 133 -5.57 14.08 0.92
N LEU A 134 -5.84 14.30 2.20
CA LEU A 134 -4.92 14.99 3.10
C LEU A 134 -3.88 14.03 3.70
N GLY A 135 -4.30 12.81 4.05
CA GLY A 135 -3.44 11.80 4.65
C GLY A 135 -4.26 10.66 5.27
N ALA A 136 -3.57 9.70 5.87
CA ALA A 136 -4.20 8.56 6.55
C ALA A 136 -3.48 8.26 7.87
N LYS A 137 -4.16 7.58 8.79
CA LYS A 137 -3.57 7.07 10.03
C LYS A 137 -3.79 5.57 10.09
N VAL A 138 -2.75 4.81 10.39
CA VAL A 138 -2.84 3.37 10.60
C VAL A 138 -2.67 3.06 12.08
N ASP A 139 -3.74 2.57 12.70
CA ASP A 139 -3.81 2.29 14.14
C ASP A 139 -2.79 1.24 14.59
N LYS A 140 -2.63 0.15 13.82
CA LYS A 140 -1.77 -0.98 14.20
C LYS A 140 -0.27 -0.72 14.07
N VAL A 141 0.14 0.37 13.41
CA VAL A 141 1.55 0.72 13.19
C VAL A 141 1.84 2.03 13.91
N GLY A 142 1.81 1.97 15.24
CA GLY A 142 2.29 3.04 16.13
C GLY A 142 1.57 4.38 16.00
N GLY A 143 0.34 4.40 15.48
CA GLY A 143 -0.41 5.64 15.28
C GLY A 143 0.26 6.62 14.30
N GLN A 144 1.16 6.14 13.44
CA GLN A 144 1.92 7.00 12.54
C GLN A 144 1.00 7.63 11.49
N THR A 145 1.20 8.92 11.26
CA THR A 145 0.52 9.68 10.22
C THR A 145 1.20 9.39 8.89
N ILE A 146 0.41 8.96 7.92
CA ILE A 146 0.85 8.47 6.63
C ILE A 146 0.48 9.51 5.58
N ASP A 147 1.49 9.97 4.85
CA ASP A 147 1.31 10.83 3.70
C ASP A 147 0.79 10.04 2.47
N ASN A 148 0.27 10.75 1.49
CA ASN A 148 -0.23 10.25 0.22
C ASN A 148 0.75 9.28 -0.48
N GLY A 149 2.04 9.60 -0.50
CA GLY A 149 3.06 8.73 -1.10
C GLY A 149 3.18 7.39 -0.38
N MET A 150 3.17 7.41 0.94
CA MET A 150 3.24 6.21 1.77
C MET A 150 1.93 5.42 1.71
N LEU A 151 0.78 6.09 1.58
CA LEU A 151 -0.51 5.42 1.42
C LEU A 151 -0.57 4.63 0.11
N LYS A 152 -0.06 5.18 -0.99
CA LYS A 152 0.08 4.48 -2.27
C LYS A 152 0.98 3.26 -2.15
N HIS A 153 2.09 3.38 -1.41
CA HIS A 153 2.98 2.25 -1.15
C HIS A 153 2.25 1.14 -0.37
N ILE A 154 1.48 1.50 0.66
CA ILE A 154 0.71 0.52 1.47
C ILE A 154 -0.40 -0.13 0.66
N THR A 155 -0.98 0.60 -0.27
CA THR A 155 -1.99 0.08 -1.19
C THR A 155 -1.39 -0.89 -2.22
N THR A 156 -0.10 -0.70 -2.56
CA THR A 156 0.64 -1.57 -3.47
C THR A 156 1.25 -2.77 -2.75
N LEU A 157 1.32 -2.75 -1.41
CA LEU A 157 1.64 -3.93 -0.62
C LEU A 157 0.55 -4.98 -0.87
N GLY A 158 0.97 -6.11 -1.43
CA GLY A 158 0.08 -7.22 -1.70
C GLY A 158 -0.38 -7.93 -0.42
N ASP A 159 -1.18 -8.97 -0.60
CA ASP A 159 -1.64 -9.80 0.52
C ASP A 159 -0.46 -10.51 1.21
N ILE A 160 -0.70 -11.14 2.36
CA ILE A 160 0.30 -11.88 3.13
C ILE A 160 1.07 -12.90 2.28
N THR A 161 0.40 -13.50 1.29
CA THR A 161 1.01 -14.41 0.30
C THR A 161 2.01 -13.68 -0.60
N THR A 162 1.68 -12.46 -1.04
CA THR A 162 2.58 -11.62 -1.83
C THR A 162 3.78 -11.16 -1.00
N LEU A 163 3.58 -10.76 0.26
CA LEU A 163 4.70 -10.38 1.13
C LEU A 163 5.64 -11.56 1.40
N ARG A 164 5.09 -12.75 1.62
CA ARG A 164 5.90 -13.98 1.74
C ARG A 164 6.65 -14.29 0.45
N GLY A 165 6.00 -14.10 -0.70
CA GLY A 165 6.64 -14.23 -2.02
C GLY A 165 7.74 -13.20 -2.25
N GLN A 166 7.54 -11.94 -1.84
CA GLN A 166 8.55 -10.88 -1.91
C GLN A 166 9.73 -11.19 -0.99
N LEU A 167 9.48 -11.67 0.23
CA LEU A 167 10.55 -12.09 1.14
C LEU A 167 11.33 -13.29 0.56
N LEU A 168 10.63 -14.29 0.02
CA LEU A 168 11.25 -15.43 -0.64
C LEU A 168 12.07 -14.97 -1.86
N GLY A 169 11.55 -14.03 -2.64
CA GLY A 169 12.24 -13.43 -3.78
C GLY A 169 13.48 -12.66 -3.37
N VAL A 170 13.42 -11.85 -2.31
CA VAL A 170 14.59 -11.15 -1.74
C VAL A 170 15.62 -12.16 -1.27
N MET A 171 15.21 -13.20 -0.55
CA MET A 171 16.11 -14.25 -0.06
C MET A 171 16.74 -15.06 -1.21
N GLN A 172 15.97 -15.37 -2.25
CA GLN A 172 16.45 -16.04 -3.46
C GLN A 172 17.38 -15.12 -4.28
N SER A 173 17.09 -13.82 -4.35
CA SER A 173 17.92 -12.84 -5.03
C SER A 173 19.23 -12.57 -4.30
N ALA A 174 19.26 -12.67 -2.97
CA ALA A 174 20.49 -12.58 -2.18
C ALA A 174 21.40 -13.79 -2.44
N GLY A 175 20.82 -15.00 -2.53
CA GLY A 175 21.55 -16.22 -2.94
C GLY A 175 22.05 -16.15 -4.38
N ALA A 176 21.21 -15.71 -5.31
CA ALA A 176 21.58 -15.49 -6.71
C ALA A 176 22.63 -14.37 -6.85
N GLY A 177 22.58 -13.34 -6.00
CA GLY A 177 23.55 -12.27 -5.93
C GLY A 177 24.94 -12.79 -5.56
N LEU A 178 25.04 -13.64 -4.54
CA LEU A 178 26.31 -14.25 -4.14
C LEU A 178 26.90 -15.14 -5.26
N VAL A 179 26.08 -15.98 -5.90
CA VAL A 179 26.52 -16.81 -7.03
C VAL A 179 26.92 -15.96 -8.23
N SER A 180 26.17 -14.89 -8.52
CA SER A 180 26.51 -13.93 -9.59
C SER A 180 27.83 -13.22 -9.32
N THR A 181 28.10 -12.82 -8.07
CA THR A 181 29.39 -12.22 -7.70
C THR A 181 30.56 -13.20 -7.81
N LEU A 182 30.38 -14.47 -7.42
CA LEU A 182 31.42 -15.49 -7.58
C LEU A 182 31.62 -15.93 -9.04
N HIS A 183 30.55 -15.92 -9.85
CA HIS A 183 30.61 -16.28 -11.27
C HIS A 183 31.13 -15.14 -12.15
N SER A 184 31.03 -13.88 -11.68
CA SER A 184 31.41 -12.68 -12.43
C SER A 184 32.88 -12.69 -12.92
N PRO A 185 33.90 -13.03 -12.10
CA PRO A 185 35.28 -13.14 -12.57
C PRO A 185 35.47 -14.21 -13.65
N SER A 186 34.79 -15.36 -13.52
CA SER A 186 34.87 -16.45 -14.50
C SER A 186 34.24 -16.07 -15.84
N LYS A 187 33.10 -15.35 -15.79
CA LYS A 187 32.44 -14.85 -17.00
C LYS A 187 33.26 -13.76 -17.67
N ALA A 188 33.87 -12.87 -16.91
CA ALA A 188 34.78 -11.85 -17.43
C ALA A 188 36.00 -12.47 -18.14
N LEU A 189 36.61 -13.50 -17.54
CA LEU A 189 37.72 -14.24 -18.16
C LEU A 189 37.28 -14.92 -19.47
N TRP A 190 36.10 -15.57 -19.46
CA TRP A 190 35.55 -16.22 -20.64
C TRP A 190 35.26 -15.19 -21.77
N VAL A 191 34.67 -14.03 -21.44
CA VAL A 191 34.44 -12.95 -22.40
C VAL A 191 35.75 -12.39 -22.95
N MET A 192 36.81 -12.30 -22.14
CA MET A 192 38.13 -11.88 -22.62
C MET A 192 38.81 -12.92 -23.52
N MET A 193 38.70 -14.22 -23.20
CA MET A 193 39.23 -15.28 -24.05
C MET A 193 38.46 -15.38 -25.36
N GLU A 194 37.14 -15.25 -25.33
CA GLU A 194 36.30 -15.22 -26.53
C GLU A 194 36.51 -13.94 -27.35
N GLY A 195 36.74 -12.80 -26.69
CA GLY A 195 37.13 -11.55 -27.35
C GLY A 195 38.46 -11.68 -28.09
N ARG A 196 39.47 -12.31 -27.45
CA ARG A 196 40.74 -12.63 -28.12
C ARG A 196 40.55 -13.62 -29.28
N ARG A 197 39.71 -14.64 -29.09
CA ARG A 197 39.40 -15.62 -30.14
C ARG A 197 38.76 -14.97 -31.36
N LYS A 198 37.75 -14.11 -31.17
CA LYS A 198 37.09 -13.37 -32.28
C LYS A 198 38.03 -12.44 -33.05
N MET A 199 39.06 -11.88 -32.40
CA MET A 199 40.07 -11.06 -33.07
C MET A 199 41.10 -11.89 -33.86
N LEU A 200 41.22 -13.19 -33.59
CA LEU A 200 42.13 -14.11 -34.27
C LEU A 200 41.43 -15.00 -35.30
N ASP A 201 40.09 -15.07 -35.30
CA ASP A 201 39.31 -15.76 -36.34
C ASP A 201 39.22 -14.85 -37.59
N PRO A 202 39.89 -15.20 -38.71
CA PRO A 202 39.98 -14.37 -39.91
C PRO A 202 38.66 -14.22 -40.69
N GLU A 203 37.58 -14.86 -40.25
CA GLU A 203 36.23 -14.72 -40.81
C GLU A 203 35.55 -13.41 -40.38
N THR A 204 36.02 -12.73 -39.32
CA THR A 204 35.38 -11.52 -38.79
C THR A 204 35.85 -10.24 -39.48
N GLU A 205 37.05 -10.22 -40.07
CA GLU A 205 37.53 -9.08 -40.86
C GLU A 205 36.76 -8.94 -42.19
N LYS A 206 36.28 -10.05 -42.75
CA LYS A 206 35.52 -10.04 -44.01
C LYS A 206 34.07 -9.54 -43.87
N SER A 207 33.50 -9.60 -42.66
CA SER A 207 32.14 -9.08 -42.38
C SER A 207 32.13 -7.60 -41.99
N ALA A 208 33.28 -6.99 -41.71
CA ALA A 208 33.40 -5.56 -41.39
C ALA A 208 33.73 -4.70 -42.63
N GLU A 209 34.34 -5.26 -43.66
CA GLU A 209 34.65 -4.53 -44.91
C GLU A 209 33.48 -4.41 -45.89
N GLU A 210 32.45 -5.26 -45.82
CA GLU A 210 31.26 -5.16 -46.70
C GLU A 210 30.17 -4.17 -46.21
N GLY A 211 30.28 -3.61 -44.99
CA GLY A 211 29.27 -2.72 -44.41
C GLY A 211 29.53 -1.22 -44.56
N ALA A 212 30.67 -0.80 -45.13
CA ALA A 212 31.13 0.59 -45.12
C ALA A 212 31.23 1.27 -46.50
N SER A 213 30.77 0.61 -47.58
CA SER A 213 30.94 1.12 -48.96
C SER A 213 29.67 1.64 -49.64
N ASP A 214 28.57 1.90 -48.93
CA ASP A 214 27.37 2.49 -49.56
C ASP A 214 26.84 3.72 -48.81
N THR A 215 27.46 4.87 -49.08
CA THR A 215 26.77 6.17 -49.05
C THR A 215 27.47 7.09 -50.08
N PRO A 216 26.90 7.32 -51.28
CA PRO A 216 27.45 8.28 -52.22
C PRO A 216 27.01 9.70 -51.84
N ALA A 217 27.95 10.63 -51.94
CA ALA A 217 27.69 12.07 -51.90
C ALA A 217 27.09 12.53 -53.24
N ALA A 218 25.93 13.18 -53.20
CA ALA A 218 25.45 14.21 -54.14
C ALA A 218 24.28 14.96 -53.50
#